data_AF-A0A538HK09-F1
#
_entry.id   AF-A0A538HK09-F1
#
_cell.length_a   1.000
_cell.length_b   1.000
_cell.length_c   1.000
_cell.angle_alpha   90.00
_cell.angle_beta   90.00
_cell.angle_gamma   90.00
#
_symmetry.space_group_name_H-M   'P 1'
#
loop_
_entity.id
_entity.type
_entity.pdbx_description
1 polymer ?
#
loop_
_entity_poly.entity_id
_entity_poly.type
_entity_poly.pdbx_seq_one_letter_code
_entity_poly.pdbx_strand_id
1 'polypeptide(L)'
;MVTDIVPAARRGEAISYWSVSVYGGLAFGPALGEMVHDAGGFDATWLSAAGLALVAVVLGCFTSDTGRPPAGASSGPLLHRGSIVPGTVMFSGLIALAGFTAFVALYARRIGLGGADTIFLLYGGIVLAIRVFGARLQDRLGSVRAGFMALSGIAGGMIVIASWGTVTGLYVGTVVYALGAALLYPAILLLALARASDQERASVVGTVSSFFDLSQGLGSLIVGVVVSAAGYRGGFAFGAGCALVAIVILRTATRRSRAPVSVPRPEPAL
;
A
#
# COMPACT_ATOMS: atom_id res chain seq x y z
N MET A 1 16.54 -4.40 -13.06
CA MET A 1 17.17 -5.74 -12.94
C MET A 1 16.24 -6.86 -13.41
N VAL A 2 15.17 -7.20 -12.67
CA VAL A 2 14.32 -8.37 -13.02
C VAL A 2 13.74 -8.31 -14.45
N THR A 3 13.38 -7.12 -14.93
CA THR A 3 12.86 -6.92 -16.31
C THR A 3 13.94 -6.97 -17.40
N ASP A 4 15.20 -6.77 -17.02
CA ASP A 4 16.31 -6.56 -17.96
C ASP A 4 16.98 -7.88 -18.33
N ILE A 5 16.87 -8.88 -17.44
CA ILE A 5 17.48 -10.22 -17.58
C ILE A 5 16.51 -11.22 -18.23
N VAL A 6 15.20 -10.91 -18.21
CA VAL A 6 14.16 -11.86 -18.60
C VAL A 6 13.65 -11.55 -20.02
N PRO A 7 13.57 -12.55 -20.92
CA PRO A 7 13.02 -12.39 -22.27
C PRO A 7 11.63 -11.73 -22.25
N ALA A 8 11.34 -10.88 -23.22
CA ALA A 8 10.11 -10.06 -23.25
C ALA A 8 8.83 -10.88 -23.01
N ALA A 9 8.77 -12.12 -23.54
CA ALA A 9 7.65 -13.04 -23.38
C ALA A 9 7.42 -13.54 -21.93
N ARG A 10 8.46 -13.51 -21.07
CA ARG A 10 8.41 -14.02 -19.69
C ARG A 10 8.50 -12.91 -18.62
N ARG A 11 8.57 -11.64 -19.03
CA ARG A 11 8.67 -10.51 -18.09
C ARG A 11 7.49 -10.44 -17.12
N GLY A 12 6.28 -10.77 -17.58
CA GLY A 12 5.11 -10.85 -16.72
C GLY A 12 5.24 -11.91 -15.60
N GLU A 13 5.82 -13.06 -15.93
CA GLU A 13 6.09 -14.14 -14.98
C GLU A 13 7.12 -13.70 -13.91
N ALA A 14 8.20 -13.05 -14.34
CA ALA A 14 9.24 -12.56 -13.44
C ALA A 14 8.76 -11.40 -12.53
N ILE A 15 7.96 -10.48 -13.05
CA ILE A 15 7.32 -9.41 -12.27
C ILE A 15 6.34 -10.01 -11.25
N SER A 16 5.63 -11.08 -11.63
CA SER A 16 4.73 -11.80 -10.73
C SER A 16 5.49 -12.43 -9.57
N TYR A 17 6.59 -13.16 -9.83
CA TYR A 17 7.43 -13.74 -8.77
C TYR A 17 8.03 -12.69 -7.83
N TRP A 18 8.56 -11.58 -8.38
CA TRP A 18 9.09 -10.49 -7.56
C TRP A 18 8.01 -9.89 -6.65
N SER A 19 6.81 -9.67 -7.20
CA SER A 19 5.67 -9.16 -6.44
C SER A 19 5.28 -10.12 -5.32
N VAL A 20 5.24 -11.43 -5.59
CA VAL A 20 4.95 -12.45 -4.57
C VAL A 20 5.97 -12.41 -3.43
N SER A 21 7.27 -12.23 -3.72
CA SER A 21 8.29 -12.11 -2.67
C SER A 21 8.09 -10.87 -1.80
N VAL A 22 7.88 -9.68 -2.39
CA VAL A 22 7.68 -8.43 -1.65
C VAL A 22 6.44 -8.51 -0.78
N TYR A 23 5.32 -8.96 -1.34
CA TYR A 23 4.07 -9.06 -0.61
C TYR A 23 4.04 -10.21 0.37
N GLY A 24 4.77 -11.29 0.12
CA GLY A 24 5.01 -12.37 1.09
C GLY A 24 5.73 -11.84 2.32
N GLY A 25 6.81 -11.07 2.13
CA GLY A 25 7.52 -10.42 3.24
C GLY A 25 6.62 -9.48 4.05
N LEU A 26 5.85 -8.61 3.38
CA LEU A 26 4.91 -7.70 4.05
C LEU A 26 3.75 -8.43 4.74
N ALA A 27 3.30 -9.57 4.19
CA ALA A 27 2.21 -10.37 4.71
C ALA A 27 2.62 -11.18 5.95
N PHE A 28 3.74 -11.90 5.86
CA PHE A 28 4.16 -12.86 6.88
C PHE A 28 5.20 -12.29 7.86
N GLY A 29 5.91 -11.22 7.48
CA GLY A 29 6.93 -10.57 8.30
C GLY A 29 6.42 -10.14 9.68
N PRO A 30 5.28 -9.43 9.79
CA PRO A 30 4.73 -9.05 11.10
C PRO A 30 4.33 -10.25 11.96
N ALA A 31 3.74 -11.30 11.35
CA ALA A 31 3.38 -12.52 12.08
C ALA A 31 4.62 -13.25 12.61
N LEU A 32 5.64 -13.46 11.76
CA LEU A 32 6.91 -14.07 12.17
C LEU A 32 7.62 -13.22 13.23
N GLY A 33 7.59 -11.90 13.09
CA GLY A 33 8.14 -10.97 14.05
C GLY A 33 7.47 -11.08 15.43
N GLU A 34 6.14 -11.15 15.47
CA GLU A 34 5.38 -11.35 16.71
C GLU A 34 5.68 -12.73 17.33
N MET A 35 5.74 -13.80 16.52
CA MET A 35 6.08 -15.14 17.02
C MET A 35 7.48 -15.20 17.66
N VAL A 36 8.47 -14.54 17.04
CA VAL A 36 9.82 -14.43 17.61
C VAL A 36 9.81 -13.57 18.87
N HIS A 37 9.03 -12.49 18.87
CA HIS A 37 8.88 -11.61 20.02
C HIS A 37 8.29 -12.35 21.23
N ASP A 38 7.26 -13.17 21.02
CA ASP A 38 6.63 -13.94 22.09
C ASP A 38 7.56 -15.03 22.66
N ALA A 39 8.48 -15.55 21.85
CA ALA A 39 9.44 -16.57 22.27
C ALA A 39 10.69 -16.01 22.99
N GLY A 40 11.17 -14.82 22.60
CA GLY A 40 12.48 -14.32 23.00
C GLY A 40 12.58 -12.81 23.24
N GLY A 41 11.45 -12.09 23.27
CA GLY A 41 11.40 -10.65 23.47
C GLY A 41 11.99 -9.85 22.31
N PHE A 42 12.19 -8.55 22.51
CA PHE A 42 12.66 -7.64 21.47
C PHE A 42 14.08 -7.95 20.97
N ASP A 43 14.98 -8.43 21.83
CA ASP A 43 16.35 -8.75 21.43
C ASP A 43 16.38 -9.85 20.38
N ALA A 44 15.60 -10.93 20.59
CA ALA A 44 15.47 -12.00 19.62
C ALA A 44 14.86 -11.51 18.29
N THR A 45 13.86 -10.62 18.35
CA THR A 45 13.24 -10.03 17.15
C THR A 45 14.25 -9.22 16.34
N TRP A 46 15.03 -8.35 16.99
CA TRP A 46 16.04 -7.52 16.32
C TRP A 46 17.20 -8.33 15.75
N LEU A 47 17.70 -9.33 16.50
CA LEU A 47 18.75 -10.22 16.01
C LEU A 47 18.28 -11.06 14.82
N SER A 48 17.05 -11.55 14.86
CA SER A 48 16.46 -12.31 13.75
C SER A 48 16.29 -11.45 12.49
N ALA A 49 15.83 -10.20 12.66
CA ALA A 49 15.72 -9.24 11.56
C ALA A 49 17.10 -8.92 10.95
N ALA A 50 18.12 -8.70 11.79
CA ALA A 50 19.49 -8.48 11.33
C ALA A 50 20.07 -9.70 10.60
N GLY A 51 19.79 -10.92 11.09
CA GLY A 51 20.18 -12.17 10.43
C GLY A 51 19.56 -12.34 9.05
N LEU A 52 18.24 -12.10 8.93
CA LEU A 52 17.56 -12.13 7.63
C LEU A 52 18.09 -11.07 6.66
N ALA A 53 18.39 -9.87 7.15
CA ALA A 53 19.01 -8.81 6.35
C ALA A 53 20.40 -9.23 5.86
N LEU A 54 21.21 -9.86 6.71
CA LEU A 54 22.52 -10.38 6.33
C LEU A 54 22.42 -11.49 5.28
N VAL A 55 21.47 -12.42 5.43
CA VAL A 55 21.19 -13.44 4.41
C VAL A 55 20.82 -12.80 3.08
N ALA A 56 19.98 -11.76 3.08
CA ALA A 56 19.63 -11.03 1.86
C ALA A 56 20.86 -10.37 1.20
N VAL A 57 21.76 -9.78 1.99
CA VAL A 57 23.03 -9.21 1.49
C VAL A 57 23.90 -10.30 0.86
N VAL A 58 24.09 -11.42 1.54
CA VAL A 58 24.89 -12.55 1.05
C VAL A 58 24.32 -13.09 -0.26
N LEU A 59 23.00 -13.30 -0.34
CA LEU A 59 22.33 -13.71 -1.58
C LEU A 59 22.48 -12.66 -2.70
N GLY A 60 22.41 -11.38 -2.36
CA GLY A 60 22.64 -10.27 -3.29
C GLY A 60 24.06 -10.26 -3.86
N CYS A 61 25.09 -10.61 -3.08
CA CYS A 61 26.46 -10.73 -3.57
C CYS A 61 26.65 -11.79 -4.66
N PHE A 62 25.75 -12.79 -4.73
CA PHE A 62 25.77 -13.81 -5.78
C PHE A 62 24.98 -13.41 -7.04
N THR A 63 24.31 -12.25 -7.04
CA THR A 63 23.60 -11.75 -8.22
C THR A 63 24.52 -10.87 -9.07
N SER A 64 24.62 -11.18 -10.37
CA SER A 64 25.39 -10.39 -11.34
C SER A 64 24.58 -9.21 -11.86
N ASP A 65 25.14 -8.00 -11.80
CA ASP A 65 24.55 -6.83 -12.44
C ASP A 65 24.76 -6.88 -13.96
N THR A 66 23.69 -7.17 -14.69
CA THR A 66 23.70 -7.27 -16.16
C THR A 66 22.93 -6.13 -16.83
N GLY A 67 22.43 -5.16 -16.07
CA GLY A 67 21.63 -4.07 -16.61
C GLY A 67 22.48 -2.84 -16.95
N ARG A 68 22.92 -2.69 -18.20
CA ARG A 68 23.42 -1.38 -18.65
C ARG A 68 22.26 -0.38 -18.59
N PRO A 69 22.38 0.77 -17.89
CA PRO A 69 21.39 1.81 -17.98
C PRO A 69 21.26 2.25 -19.45
N PRO A 70 20.05 2.44 -19.99
CA PRO A 70 19.88 2.88 -21.37
C PRO A 70 20.65 4.18 -21.58
N ALA A 71 21.58 4.17 -22.53
CA ALA A 71 22.36 5.35 -22.89
C ALA A 71 21.39 6.47 -23.29
N GLY A 72 21.42 7.59 -22.56
CA GLY A 72 20.53 8.74 -22.80
C GLY A 72 19.28 8.80 -21.92
N ALA A 73 19.19 8.04 -20.82
CA ALA A 73 18.17 8.28 -19.80
C ALA A 73 18.31 9.71 -19.23
N SER A 74 17.52 10.64 -19.75
CA SER A 74 17.41 11.98 -19.19
C SER A 74 16.86 11.89 -17.77
N SER A 75 17.48 12.58 -16.83
CA SER A 75 16.96 12.79 -15.48
C SER A 75 15.61 13.51 -15.58
N GLY A 76 14.53 12.74 -15.68
CA GLY A 76 13.18 13.29 -15.55
C GLY A 76 13.04 13.98 -14.18
N PRO A 77 12.06 14.88 -14.03
CA PRO A 77 11.83 15.54 -12.74
C PRO A 77 11.65 14.50 -11.63
N LEU A 78 12.31 14.73 -10.49
CA LEU A 78 12.27 13.86 -9.31
C LEU A 78 10.84 13.65 -8.79
N LEU A 79 9.95 14.61 -9.04
CA LEU A 79 8.54 14.55 -8.67
C LEU A 79 7.67 14.80 -9.90
N HIS A 80 6.80 13.84 -10.22
CA HIS A 80 5.85 13.98 -11.32
C HIS A 80 4.60 14.72 -10.85
N ARG A 81 4.38 15.94 -11.34
CA ARG A 81 3.24 16.80 -10.92
C ARG A 81 1.88 16.14 -11.12
N GLY A 82 1.71 15.38 -12.22
CA GLY A 82 0.47 14.63 -12.48
C GLY A 82 0.20 13.50 -11.48
N SER A 83 1.22 13.08 -10.72
CA SER A 83 1.13 12.00 -9.74
C SER A 83 0.92 12.49 -8.32
N ILE A 84 0.95 13.81 -8.08
CA ILE A 84 0.73 14.38 -6.74
C ILE A 84 -0.65 14.00 -6.22
N VAL A 85 -1.71 14.15 -7.03
CA VAL A 85 -3.08 13.84 -6.59
C VAL A 85 -3.27 12.33 -6.31
N PRO A 86 -2.91 11.40 -7.21
CA PRO A 86 -2.86 9.98 -6.88
C PRO A 86 -2.01 9.67 -5.65
N GLY A 87 -0.84 10.30 -5.53
CA GLY A 87 0.06 10.18 -4.37
C GLY A 87 -0.60 10.64 -3.07
N THR A 88 -1.34 11.74 -3.06
CA THR A 88 -2.07 12.20 -1.87
C THR A 88 -3.19 11.23 -1.49
N VAL A 89 -3.91 10.66 -2.46
CA VAL A 89 -4.91 9.60 -2.20
C VAL A 89 -4.24 8.37 -1.58
N MET A 90 -3.08 7.96 -2.13
CA MET A 90 -2.27 6.86 -1.59
C MET A 90 -1.87 7.14 -0.14
N PHE A 91 -1.24 8.30 0.09
CA PHE A 91 -0.74 8.70 1.40
C PHE A 91 -1.84 8.72 2.45
N SER A 92 -2.97 9.36 2.13
CA SER A 92 -4.11 9.48 3.04
C SER A 92 -4.78 8.13 3.31
N GLY A 93 -4.94 7.27 2.29
CA GLY A 93 -5.52 5.94 2.47
C GLY A 93 -4.63 4.99 3.28
N LEU A 94 -3.31 5.11 3.16
CA LEU A 94 -2.35 4.22 3.82
C LEU A 94 -1.95 4.62 5.24
N ILE A 95 -2.37 5.80 5.73
CA ILE A 95 -2.26 6.12 7.16
C ILE A 95 -2.97 5.04 7.99
N ALA A 96 -4.07 4.48 7.48
CA ALA A 96 -4.76 3.36 8.10
C ALA A 96 -3.86 2.11 8.22
N LEU A 97 -3.01 1.83 7.23
CA LEU A 97 -2.03 0.73 7.28
C LEU A 97 -0.92 1.00 8.27
N ALA A 98 -0.39 2.21 8.28
CA ALA A 98 0.65 2.64 9.21
C ALA A 98 0.16 2.52 10.68
N GLY A 99 -1.09 2.92 10.93
CA GLY A 99 -1.74 2.76 12.23
C GLY A 99 -2.07 1.31 12.59
N PHE A 100 -2.59 0.53 11.63
CA PHE A 100 -2.88 -0.88 11.83
C PHE A 100 -1.62 -1.65 12.22
N THR A 101 -0.56 -1.59 11.41
CA THR A 101 0.68 -2.32 11.66
C THR A 101 1.36 -1.91 12.96
N ALA A 102 1.38 -0.61 13.31
CA ALA A 102 2.03 -0.13 14.52
C ALA A 102 1.28 -0.48 15.82
N PHE A 103 -0.07 -0.52 15.80
CA PHE A 103 -0.87 -0.57 17.03
C PHE A 103 -1.76 -1.81 17.18
N VAL A 104 -1.91 -2.64 16.14
CA VAL A 104 -2.81 -3.82 16.22
C VAL A 104 -2.34 -4.84 17.26
N ALA A 105 -1.03 -5.08 17.40
CA ALA A 105 -0.49 -6.00 18.40
C ALA A 105 -0.77 -5.53 19.83
N LEU A 106 -0.54 -4.23 20.09
CA LEU A 106 -0.84 -3.61 21.38
C LEU A 106 -2.35 -3.61 21.67
N TYR A 107 -3.18 -3.37 20.66
CA TYR A 107 -4.62 -3.41 20.79
C TYR A 107 -5.16 -4.82 21.05
N ALA A 108 -4.63 -5.83 20.35
CA ALA A 108 -4.97 -7.23 20.52
C ALA A 108 -4.76 -7.68 21.98
N ARG A 109 -3.60 -7.37 22.56
CA ARG A 109 -3.31 -7.65 23.98
C ARG A 109 -4.28 -6.93 24.92
N ARG A 110 -4.63 -5.67 24.63
CA ARG A 110 -5.57 -4.89 25.45
C ARG A 110 -6.97 -5.49 25.48
N ILE A 111 -7.43 -6.10 24.40
CA ILE A 111 -8.77 -6.72 24.31
C ILE A 111 -8.78 -8.21 24.72
N GLY A 112 -7.68 -8.70 25.31
CA GLY A 112 -7.57 -10.06 25.85
C GLY A 112 -7.14 -11.12 24.83
N LEU A 113 -6.62 -10.72 23.66
CA LEU A 113 -5.99 -11.66 22.73
C LEU A 113 -4.50 -11.84 23.11
N GLY A 114 -4.05 -13.08 23.25
CA GLY A 114 -2.69 -13.39 23.72
C GLY A 114 -1.55 -12.89 22.82
N GLY A 115 -1.83 -12.66 21.54
CA GLY A 115 -0.89 -12.15 20.53
C GLY A 115 -1.64 -11.66 19.28
N ALA A 116 -0.91 -11.06 18.33
CA ALA A 116 -1.48 -10.61 17.04
C ALA A 116 -0.96 -11.37 15.83
N ASP A 117 -0.21 -12.45 16.05
CA ASP A 117 0.27 -13.40 15.05
C ASP A 117 -0.86 -13.85 14.11
N THR A 118 -1.99 -14.29 14.67
CA THR A 118 -3.14 -14.76 13.88
C THR A 118 -3.81 -13.63 13.07
N ILE A 119 -3.82 -12.41 13.60
CA ILE A 119 -4.38 -11.23 12.92
C ILE A 119 -3.49 -10.83 11.74
N PHE A 120 -2.17 -10.83 11.92
CA PHE A 120 -1.22 -10.56 10.85
C PHE A 120 -1.20 -11.66 9.80
N LEU A 121 -1.28 -12.94 10.20
CA LEU A 121 -1.44 -14.07 9.26
C LEU A 121 -2.72 -13.95 8.44
N LEU A 122 -3.83 -13.58 9.08
CA LEU A 122 -5.10 -13.37 8.39
C LEU A 122 -5.01 -12.21 7.38
N TYR A 123 -4.50 -11.05 7.82
CA TYR A 123 -4.27 -9.90 6.96
C TYR A 123 -3.39 -10.27 5.76
N GLY A 124 -2.23 -10.86 6.03
CA GLY A 124 -1.25 -11.26 5.04
C GLY A 124 -1.79 -12.30 4.07
N GLY A 125 -2.47 -13.32 4.58
CA GLY A 125 -3.09 -14.38 3.78
C GLY A 125 -4.16 -13.84 2.83
N ILE A 126 -5.04 -12.95 3.29
CA ILE A 126 -6.06 -12.31 2.43
C ILE A 126 -5.38 -11.45 1.36
N VAL A 127 -4.41 -10.62 1.75
CA VAL A 127 -3.70 -9.74 0.80
C VAL A 127 -2.98 -10.57 -0.26
N LEU A 128 -2.29 -11.63 0.13
CA LEU A 128 -1.58 -12.51 -0.80
C LEU A 128 -2.56 -13.25 -1.71
N ALA A 129 -3.65 -13.80 -1.16
CA ALA A 129 -4.67 -14.47 -1.95
C ALA A 129 -5.27 -13.53 -3.01
N ILE A 130 -5.61 -12.30 -2.64
CA ILE A 130 -6.11 -11.31 -3.62
C ILE A 130 -5.03 -10.95 -4.65
N ARG A 131 -3.77 -10.82 -4.26
CA ARG A 131 -2.70 -10.48 -5.21
C ARG A 131 -2.41 -11.62 -6.20
N VAL A 132 -2.48 -12.86 -5.76
CA VAL A 132 -2.24 -14.05 -6.59
C VAL A 132 -3.45 -14.37 -7.47
N PHE A 133 -4.65 -14.45 -6.88
CA PHE A 133 -5.86 -14.88 -7.59
C PHE A 133 -6.66 -13.72 -8.20
N GLY A 134 -6.50 -12.51 -7.67
CA GLY A 134 -7.20 -11.30 -8.08
C GLY A 134 -6.49 -10.47 -9.15
N ALA A 135 -5.44 -10.98 -9.80
CA ALA A 135 -4.74 -10.26 -10.87
C ALA A 135 -5.70 -9.71 -11.95
N ARG A 136 -6.71 -10.49 -12.34
CA ARG A 136 -7.74 -10.08 -13.33
C ARG A 136 -8.82 -9.16 -12.76
N LEU A 137 -8.93 -9.07 -11.43
CA LEU A 137 -9.98 -8.28 -10.78
C LEU A 137 -9.76 -6.79 -11.03
N GLN A 138 -8.51 -6.32 -10.98
CA GLN A 138 -8.20 -4.91 -11.18
C GLN A 138 -8.38 -4.47 -12.64
N ASP A 139 -7.96 -5.31 -13.58
CA ASP A 139 -8.11 -5.04 -15.01
C ASP A 139 -9.58 -4.86 -15.41
N ARG A 140 -10.50 -5.61 -14.77
CA ARG A 140 -11.95 -5.52 -15.03
C ARG A 140 -12.65 -4.38 -14.32
N LEU A 141 -12.20 -4.00 -13.12
CA LEU A 141 -12.86 -2.98 -12.32
C LEU A 141 -12.55 -1.56 -12.81
N GLY A 142 -11.36 -1.36 -13.39
CA GLY A 142 -10.84 -0.04 -13.73
C GLY A 142 -10.32 0.72 -12.50
N SER A 143 -9.26 1.51 -12.69
CA SER A 143 -8.44 2.09 -11.61
C SER A 143 -9.25 2.93 -10.61
N VAL A 144 -10.21 3.74 -11.09
CA VAL A 144 -11.02 4.62 -10.21
C VAL A 144 -11.99 3.81 -9.34
N ARG A 145 -12.69 2.83 -9.92
CA ARG A 145 -13.65 2.01 -9.18
C ARG A 145 -12.94 1.09 -8.19
N ALA A 146 -11.83 0.49 -8.63
CA ALA A 146 -10.96 -0.31 -7.76
C ALA A 146 -10.44 0.52 -6.57
N GLY A 147 -9.97 1.76 -6.81
CA GLY A 147 -9.53 2.67 -5.75
C GLY A 147 -10.64 3.04 -4.78
N PHE A 148 -11.85 3.31 -5.28
CA PHE A 148 -13.01 3.60 -4.41
C PHE A 148 -13.41 2.40 -3.54
N MET A 149 -13.47 1.20 -4.12
CA MET A 149 -13.74 -0.04 -3.39
C MET A 149 -12.66 -0.32 -2.35
N ALA A 150 -11.39 -0.13 -2.71
CA ALA A 150 -10.25 -0.30 -1.82
C ALA A 150 -10.35 0.60 -0.59
N LEU A 151 -10.55 1.90 -0.80
CA LEU A 151 -10.66 2.87 0.29
C LEU A 151 -11.91 2.66 1.15
N SER A 152 -13.00 2.19 0.54
CA SER A 152 -14.24 1.87 1.26
C SER A 152 -14.06 0.64 2.15
N GLY A 153 -13.36 -0.40 1.67
CA GLY A 153 -12.98 -1.56 2.48
C GLY A 153 -12.04 -1.17 3.63
N ILE A 154 -11.04 -0.32 3.37
CA ILE A 154 -10.14 0.21 4.41
C ILE A 154 -10.93 0.98 5.47
N ALA A 155 -11.77 1.94 5.06
CA ALA A 155 -12.57 2.73 5.98
C ALA A 155 -13.53 1.85 6.79
N GLY A 156 -14.24 0.94 6.13
CA GLY A 156 -15.19 0.02 6.77
C GLY A 156 -14.52 -0.89 7.77
N GLY A 157 -13.40 -1.52 7.41
CA GLY A 157 -12.65 -2.39 8.32
C GLY A 157 -12.16 -1.63 9.55
N MET A 158 -11.58 -0.44 9.35
CA MET A 158 -11.10 0.39 10.46
C MET A 158 -12.25 0.89 11.36
N ILE A 159 -13.42 1.20 10.81
CA ILE A 159 -14.64 1.54 11.58
C ILE A 159 -15.08 0.35 12.44
N VAL A 160 -15.08 -0.87 11.90
CA VAL A 160 -15.45 -2.08 12.67
C VAL A 160 -14.49 -2.27 13.84
N ILE A 161 -13.17 -2.20 13.61
CA ILE A 161 -12.16 -2.33 14.67
C ILE A 161 -12.35 -1.23 15.73
N ALA A 162 -12.54 0.03 15.31
CA ALA A 162 -12.70 1.15 16.22
C ALA A 162 -13.99 1.08 17.05
N SER A 163 -15.08 0.56 16.49
CA SER A 163 -16.42 0.61 17.11
C SER A 163 -16.70 -0.57 18.03
N TRP A 164 -16.25 -1.79 17.71
CA TRP A 164 -16.66 -2.98 18.46
C TRP A 164 -15.89 -3.15 19.76
N GLY A 165 -14.58 -2.89 19.79
CA GLY A 165 -13.82 -3.02 21.04
C GLY A 165 -13.54 -4.47 21.46
N THR A 166 -13.75 -5.46 20.60
CA THR A 166 -13.70 -6.90 20.94
C THR A 166 -12.80 -7.69 19.98
N VAL A 167 -12.36 -8.88 20.40
CA VAL A 167 -11.58 -9.81 19.57
C VAL A 167 -12.30 -10.11 18.25
N THR A 168 -13.61 -10.39 18.30
CA THR A 168 -14.42 -10.62 17.10
C THR A 168 -14.41 -9.40 16.17
N GLY A 169 -14.52 -8.20 16.72
CA GLY A 169 -14.45 -6.95 15.95
C GLY A 169 -13.09 -6.76 15.29
N LEU A 170 -12.02 -7.19 15.94
CA LEU A 170 -10.67 -7.15 15.37
C LEU A 170 -10.54 -8.08 14.17
N TYR A 171 -11.02 -9.33 14.27
CA TYR A 171 -11.01 -10.29 13.15
C TYR A 171 -11.87 -9.82 11.98
N VAL A 172 -13.14 -9.49 12.23
CA VAL A 172 -14.07 -9.04 11.18
C VAL A 172 -13.55 -7.77 10.50
N GLY A 173 -13.08 -6.80 11.29
CA GLY A 173 -12.52 -5.57 10.78
C GLY A 173 -11.24 -5.80 9.97
N THR A 174 -10.37 -6.73 10.39
CA THR A 174 -9.16 -7.11 9.66
C THR A 174 -9.49 -7.72 8.30
N VAL A 175 -10.50 -8.59 8.21
CA VAL A 175 -10.94 -9.16 6.92
C VAL A 175 -11.36 -8.03 5.96
N VAL A 176 -12.28 -7.17 6.38
CA VAL A 176 -12.79 -6.08 5.53
C VAL A 176 -11.68 -5.10 5.14
N TYR A 177 -10.81 -4.78 6.10
CA TYR A 177 -9.65 -3.93 5.89
C TYR A 177 -8.67 -4.53 4.86
N ALA A 178 -8.32 -5.81 5.01
CA ALA A 178 -7.39 -6.52 4.13
C ALA A 178 -7.89 -6.61 2.68
N LEU A 179 -9.20 -6.86 2.49
CA LEU A 179 -9.83 -6.84 1.17
C LEU A 179 -9.62 -5.51 0.44
N GLY A 180 -9.74 -4.39 1.17
CA GLY A 180 -9.50 -3.06 0.62
C GLY A 180 -8.02 -2.74 0.41
N ALA A 181 -7.19 -3.03 1.42
CA ALA A 181 -5.75 -2.75 1.41
C ALA A 181 -5.02 -3.46 0.25
N ALA A 182 -5.44 -4.68 -0.10
CA ALA A 182 -4.85 -5.44 -1.20
C ALA A 182 -4.97 -4.75 -2.57
N LEU A 183 -6.01 -3.92 -2.76
CA LEU A 183 -6.34 -3.29 -4.05
C LEU A 183 -5.83 -1.85 -4.17
N LEU A 184 -5.59 -1.16 -3.05
CA LEU A 184 -5.33 0.29 -3.05
C LEU A 184 -4.08 0.65 -3.86
N TYR A 185 -2.94 0.04 -3.53
CA TYR A 185 -1.66 0.39 -4.16
C TYR A 185 -1.70 0.25 -5.69
N PRO A 186 -2.04 -0.93 -6.24
CA PRO A 186 -2.10 -1.08 -7.69
C PRO A 186 -3.18 -0.23 -8.36
N ALA A 187 -4.34 0.00 -7.72
CA ALA A 187 -5.39 0.84 -8.30
C ALA A 187 -4.93 2.30 -8.47
N ILE A 188 -4.28 2.86 -7.47
CA ILE A 188 -3.80 4.24 -7.50
C ILE A 188 -2.58 4.38 -8.41
N LEU A 189 -1.69 3.38 -8.43
CA LEU A 189 -0.56 3.37 -9.35
C LEU A 189 -1.01 3.34 -10.82
N LEU A 190 -1.97 2.48 -11.16
CA LEU A 190 -2.56 2.44 -12.50
C LEU A 190 -3.27 3.75 -12.86
N LEU A 191 -3.95 4.39 -11.90
CA LEU A 191 -4.57 5.70 -12.12
C LEU A 191 -3.52 6.78 -12.44
N ALA A 192 -2.38 6.77 -11.76
CA ALA A 192 -1.29 7.71 -12.00
C ALA A 192 -0.61 7.46 -13.36
N LEU A 193 -0.43 6.20 -13.74
CA LEU A 193 0.19 5.82 -15.01
C LEU A 193 -0.70 6.03 -16.24
N ALA A 194 -2.02 6.12 -16.07
CA ALA A 194 -2.97 6.22 -17.19
C ALA A 194 -2.75 7.42 -18.12
N ARG A 195 -2.04 8.46 -17.68
CA ARG A 195 -1.72 9.67 -18.46
C ARG A 195 -0.23 9.91 -18.63
N ALA A 196 0.61 8.96 -18.19
CA ALA A 196 2.06 9.08 -18.24
C ALA A 196 2.58 8.67 -19.62
N SER A 197 3.47 9.47 -20.20
CA SER A 197 4.26 9.00 -21.33
C SER A 197 5.26 7.92 -20.89
N ASP A 198 5.76 7.11 -21.83
CA ASP A 198 6.71 6.02 -21.50
C ASP A 198 7.99 6.53 -20.82
N GLN A 199 8.42 7.76 -21.13
CA GLN A 199 9.57 8.41 -20.51
C GLN A 199 9.31 8.86 -19.05
N GLU A 200 8.05 9.12 -18.69
CA GLU A 200 7.66 9.62 -17.36
C GLU A 200 7.28 8.50 -16.39
N ARG A 201 7.05 7.28 -16.88
CA ARG A 201 6.59 6.14 -16.05
C ARG A 201 7.44 5.91 -14.82
N ALA A 202 8.76 5.99 -14.94
CA ALA A 202 9.68 5.80 -13.81
C ALA A 202 9.48 6.89 -12.74
N SER A 203 9.36 8.16 -13.15
CA SER A 203 9.10 9.28 -12.24
C SER A 203 7.72 9.17 -11.58
N VAL A 204 6.71 8.69 -12.32
CA VAL A 204 5.36 8.44 -11.79
C VAL A 204 5.36 7.35 -10.71
N VAL A 205 5.99 6.20 -11.00
CA VAL A 205 6.13 5.10 -10.04
C VAL A 205 6.88 5.59 -8.82
N GLY A 206 8.04 6.23 -9.00
CA GLY A 206 8.85 6.78 -7.92
C GLY A 206 8.06 7.76 -7.05
N THR A 207 7.31 8.68 -7.66
CA THR A 207 6.48 9.65 -6.90
C THR A 207 5.41 8.94 -6.07
N VAL A 208 4.66 7.99 -6.65
CA VAL A 208 3.61 7.25 -5.92
C VAL A 208 4.19 6.40 -4.80
N SER A 209 5.33 5.74 -5.03
CA SER A 209 6.05 4.98 -4.01
C SER A 209 6.56 5.87 -2.87
N SER A 210 7.08 7.07 -3.18
CA SER A 210 7.47 8.02 -2.12
C SER A 210 6.30 8.43 -1.23
N PHE A 211 5.09 8.59 -1.78
CA PHE A 211 3.89 8.85 -0.96
C PHE A 211 3.47 7.62 -0.13
N PHE A 212 3.68 6.40 -0.63
CA PHE A 212 3.51 5.18 0.15
C PHE A 212 4.47 5.16 1.35
N ASP A 213 5.77 5.39 1.12
CA ASP A 213 6.79 5.36 2.17
C ASP A 213 6.59 6.48 3.18
N LEU A 214 6.26 7.69 2.71
CA LEU A 214 5.92 8.82 3.57
C LEU A 214 4.70 8.51 4.44
N SER A 215 3.73 7.76 3.92
CA SER A 215 2.56 7.32 4.70
C SER A 215 2.96 6.36 5.81
N GLN A 216 3.86 5.40 5.54
CA GLN A 216 4.33 4.48 6.57
C GLN A 216 5.11 5.23 7.67
N GLY A 217 6.08 6.08 7.29
CA GLY A 217 6.89 6.82 8.26
C GLY A 217 6.09 7.87 9.04
N LEU A 218 5.51 8.84 8.34
CA LEU A 218 4.81 9.96 8.97
C LEU A 218 3.44 9.54 9.52
N GLY A 219 2.74 8.62 8.84
CA GLY A 219 1.44 8.14 9.28
C GLY A 219 1.50 7.40 10.60
N SER A 220 2.50 6.54 10.84
CA SER A 220 2.65 5.87 12.14
C SER A 220 2.91 6.86 13.28
N LEU A 221 3.69 7.92 13.03
CA LEU A 221 3.91 8.99 14.01
C LEU A 221 2.61 9.75 14.32
N ILE A 222 1.86 10.16 13.29
CA ILE A 222 0.58 10.86 13.44
C ILE A 222 -0.42 9.99 14.22
N VAL A 223 -0.55 8.71 13.84
CA VAL A 223 -1.46 7.78 14.52
C VAL A 223 -1.00 7.57 15.97
N GLY A 224 0.31 7.52 16.24
CA GLY A 224 0.82 7.42 17.60
C GLY A 224 0.41 8.58 18.49
N VAL A 225 0.45 9.82 17.98
CA VAL A 225 -0.07 11.00 18.69
C VAL A 225 -1.57 10.83 18.96
N VAL A 226 -2.36 10.42 17.96
CA VAL A 226 -3.80 10.18 18.14
C VAL A 226 -4.09 9.08 19.16
N VAL A 227 -3.33 7.98 19.14
CA VAL A 227 -3.47 6.87 20.09
C VAL A 227 -3.14 7.33 21.51
N SER A 228 -2.14 8.20 21.67
CA SER A 228 -1.79 8.75 22.98
C SER A 228 -2.92 9.61 23.57
N ALA A 229 -3.66 10.35 22.72
CA ALA A 229 -4.74 11.23 23.15
C ALA A 229 -6.11 10.55 23.26
N ALA A 230 -6.44 9.62 22.35
CA ALA A 230 -7.77 9.03 22.19
C ALA A 230 -7.79 7.50 22.31
N GLY A 231 -6.66 6.88 22.66
CA GLY A 231 -6.49 5.43 22.74
C GLY A 231 -6.46 4.72 21.38
N TYR A 232 -6.20 3.41 21.40
CA TYR A 232 -6.11 2.58 20.19
C TYR A 232 -7.33 2.70 19.27
N ARG A 233 -8.54 2.70 19.84
CA ARG A 233 -9.79 2.85 19.08
C ARG A 233 -9.88 4.19 18.36
N GLY A 234 -9.41 5.28 18.99
CA GLY A 234 -9.29 6.58 18.37
C GLY A 234 -8.30 6.59 17.20
N GLY A 235 -7.16 5.89 17.35
CA GLY A 235 -6.20 5.70 16.26
C GLY A 235 -6.80 4.98 15.05
N PHE A 236 -7.58 3.91 15.27
CA PHE A 236 -8.27 3.22 14.19
C PHE A 236 -9.38 4.08 13.55
N ALA A 237 -10.14 4.82 14.35
CA ALA A 237 -11.15 5.76 13.84
C ALA A 237 -10.52 6.88 12.99
N PHE A 238 -9.36 7.39 13.40
CA PHE A 238 -8.60 8.36 12.62
C PHE A 238 -8.14 7.79 11.29
N GLY A 239 -7.60 6.56 11.27
CA GLY A 239 -7.27 5.85 10.03
C GLY A 239 -8.48 5.70 9.10
N ALA A 240 -9.66 5.39 9.63
CA ALA A 240 -10.90 5.38 8.86
C ALA A 240 -11.24 6.76 8.28
N GLY A 241 -11.11 7.82 9.08
CA GLY A 241 -11.29 9.20 8.64
C GLY A 241 -10.36 9.58 7.49
N CYS A 242 -9.09 9.22 7.57
CA CYS A 242 -8.13 9.43 6.49
C CYS A 242 -8.53 8.68 5.22
N ALA A 243 -8.98 7.43 5.32
CA ALA A 243 -9.47 6.69 4.15
C ALA A 243 -10.73 7.33 3.52
N LEU A 244 -11.64 7.87 4.34
CA LEU A 244 -12.80 8.64 3.84
C LEU A 244 -12.37 9.94 3.14
N VAL A 245 -11.38 10.66 3.68
CA VAL A 245 -10.79 11.84 3.02
C VAL A 245 -10.19 11.45 1.67
N ALA A 246 -9.44 10.34 1.60
CA ALA A 246 -8.89 9.82 0.36
C ALA A 246 -10.00 9.52 -0.69
N ILE A 247 -11.17 9.01 -0.26
CA ILE A 247 -12.33 8.82 -1.15
C ILE A 247 -12.79 10.16 -1.73
N VAL A 248 -12.91 11.20 -0.91
CA VAL A 248 -13.32 12.54 -1.36
C VAL A 248 -12.32 13.11 -2.37
N ILE A 249 -11.02 12.99 -2.10
CA ILE A 249 -9.97 13.43 -3.02
C ILE A 249 -10.06 12.67 -4.34
N LEU A 250 -10.19 11.34 -4.30
CA LEU A 250 -10.31 10.51 -5.49
C LEU A 250 -11.52 10.90 -6.36
N ARG A 251 -12.68 11.14 -5.74
CA ARG A 251 -13.92 11.52 -6.45
C ARG A 251 -13.84 12.93 -7.04
N THR A 252 -13.27 13.89 -6.33
CA THR A 252 -13.15 15.27 -6.81
C THR A 252 -12.14 15.40 -7.95
N ALA A 253 -11.00 14.70 -7.85
CA ALA A 253 -9.98 14.66 -8.91
C ALA A 253 -10.49 14.04 -10.21
N THR A 254 -11.26 12.95 -10.11
CA THR A 254 -11.82 12.25 -11.27
C THR A 254 -12.99 13.01 -11.91
N ARG A 255 -13.78 13.76 -11.13
CA ARG A 255 -14.82 14.66 -11.67
C ARG A 255 -14.23 15.84 -12.43
N ARG A 256 -13.21 16.51 -11.90
CA ARG A 256 -12.52 17.63 -12.59
C ARG A 256 -11.91 17.21 -13.92
N SER A 257 -11.43 15.97 -13.99
CA SER A 257 -10.86 15.40 -15.23
C SER A 257 -11.89 15.08 -16.32
N ARG A 258 -13.20 15.13 -16.03
CA ARG A 258 -14.30 14.90 -16.98
C ARG A 258 -15.01 16.18 -17.43
N ALA A 259 -14.58 17.36 -16.96
CA ALA A 259 -15.17 18.62 -17.40
C ALA A 259 -14.90 18.84 -18.91
N PRO A 260 -15.92 19.17 -19.73
CA PRO A 260 -15.75 19.33 -21.16
C PRO A 260 -14.80 20.49 -21.46
N VAL A 261 -13.81 20.25 -22.32
CA VAL A 261 -12.99 21.30 -22.91
C VAL A 261 -13.94 22.19 -23.71
N SER A 262 -14.06 23.47 -23.32
CA SER A 262 -14.81 24.46 -24.08
C SER A 262 -14.16 24.61 -25.46
N VAL A 263 -14.81 24.07 -26.49
CA VAL A 263 -14.38 24.26 -27.89
C VAL A 263 -14.50 25.76 -28.20
N PRO A 264 -13.42 26.44 -28.62
CA PRO A 264 -13.51 27.83 -29.06
C PRO A 264 -14.51 27.93 -30.22
N ARG A 265 -15.47 28.85 -30.11
CA ARG A 265 -16.39 29.13 -31.23
C ARG A 265 -15.56 29.61 -32.42
N PRO A 266 -15.77 29.09 -33.64
CA PRO A 266 -15.14 29.64 -34.82
C PRO A 266 -15.54 31.11 -34.97
N GLU A 267 -14.57 31.99 -35.15
CA GLU A 267 -14.81 33.40 -35.48
C GLU A 267 -15.62 33.46 -36.79
N PRO A 268 -16.61 34.37 -36.88
CA PRO A 268 -17.35 34.56 -38.11
C PRO A 268 -16.40 35.08 -39.19
N ALA A 269 -16.27 34.32 -40.28
CA ALA A 269 -15.56 34.78 -41.47
C ALA A 269 -16.27 36.02 -42.02
N LEU A 270 -15.50 37.10 -42.17
CA LEU A 270 -15.90 38.34 -42.84
C LEU A 270 -15.98 38.14 -44.36
#